data_AF-A0A940A8Q4-F1
#
_entry.id   AF-A0A940A8Q4-F1
#
_cell.length_a   1.000
_cell.length_b   1.000
_cell.length_c   1.000
_cell.angle_alpha   90.00
_cell.angle_beta   90.00
_cell.angle_gamma   90.00
#
_symmetry.space_group_name_H-M   'P 1'
#
loop_
_entity.id
_entity.type
_entity.pdbx_description
1 polymer ?
#
loop_
_entity_poly.entity_id
_entity_poly.type
_entity_poly.pdbx_seq_one_letter_code
_entity_poly.pdbx_strand_id
1 'polypeptide(L)'
;AKLLKKIGKGFQKKLHKHHMGEYKIIVTSVLRTKDDVRKLMKINKNAVANSAHCHATTFDITYRRYKYVSGPKASAAQLKYLLGETVDELRSDGKCLVRYETNQTCLHITSSK
;
A
#
# COMPACT_ATOMS: atom_id res chain seq x y z
N ALA A 1 6.80 0.23 6.75
CA ALA A 1 7.56 -0.53 5.72
C ALA A 1 7.22 -2.02 5.64
N LYS A 2 6.92 -2.73 6.75
CA LYS A 2 6.64 -4.18 6.74
C LYS A 2 5.39 -4.55 5.91
N LEU A 3 4.32 -3.76 6.00
CA LEU A 3 3.06 -3.99 5.27
C LEU A 3 3.22 -3.86 3.74
N LEU A 4 3.81 -2.77 3.25
CA LEU A 4 4.05 -2.58 1.81
C LEU A 4 4.89 -3.72 1.20
N LYS A 5 5.91 -4.18 1.93
CA LYS A 5 6.70 -5.36 1.53
C LYS A 5 5.86 -6.64 1.48
N LYS A 6 4.93 -6.84 2.42
CA LYS A 6 4.00 -7.98 2.42
C LYS A 6 3.05 -7.92 1.21
N ILE A 7 2.46 -6.76 0.93
CA ILE A 7 1.60 -6.56 -0.24
C ILE A 7 2.39 -6.87 -1.52
N GLY A 8 3.58 -6.30 -1.68
CA GLY A 8 4.42 -6.54 -2.85
C GLY A 8 4.77 -8.02 -3.04
N LYS A 9 5.16 -8.72 -1.95
CA LYS A 9 5.47 -10.16 -1.99
C LYS A 9 4.24 -11.01 -2.29
N GLY A 10 3.09 -10.72 -1.67
CA GLY A 10 1.84 -11.42 -1.91
C GLY A 10 1.38 -11.26 -3.36
N PHE A 11 1.47 -10.04 -3.89
CA PHE A 11 1.16 -9.74 -5.28
C PHE A 11 2.06 -10.51 -6.26
N GLN A 12 3.39 -10.53 -6.05
CA GLN A 12 4.28 -11.34 -6.88
C GLN A 12 3.95 -12.84 -6.80
N LYS A 13 3.66 -13.36 -5.60
CA LYS A 13 3.31 -14.77 -5.42
C LYS A 13 2.05 -15.13 -6.21
N LYS A 14 1.05 -14.25 -6.23
CA LYS A 14 -0.16 -14.45 -7.03
C LYS A 14 0.14 -14.37 -8.53
N LEU A 15 0.89 -13.37 -9.00
CA LEU A 15 1.30 -13.28 -10.41
C LEU A 15 1.97 -14.57 -10.89
N HIS A 16 2.93 -15.08 -10.10
CA HIS A 16 3.63 -16.32 -10.39
C HIS A 16 2.69 -17.54 -10.41
N LYS A 17 1.76 -17.64 -9.44
CA LYS A 17 0.75 -18.72 -9.39
C LYS A 17 -0.14 -18.74 -10.64
N HIS A 18 -0.42 -17.56 -11.20
CA HIS A 18 -1.25 -17.42 -12.40
C HIS A 18 -0.43 -17.41 -13.71
N HIS A 19 0.87 -17.72 -13.68
CA HIS A 19 1.78 -17.70 -14.84
C HIS A 19 1.80 -16.35 -15.58
N MET A 20 1.59 -15.26 -14.84
CA MET A 20 1.64 -13.90 -15.36
C MET A 20 3.05 -13.31 -15.26
N GLY A 21 3.32 -12.27 -16.05
CA GLY A 21 4.57 -11.52 -15.96
C GLY A 21 4.77 -10.84 -14.61
N GLU A 22 5.99 -10.33 -14.40
CA GLU A 22 6.36 -9.59 -13.20
C GLU A 22 5.91 -8.13 -13.32
N TYR A 23 5.16 -7.67 -12.32
CA TYR A 23 4.66 -6.31 -12.24
C TYR A 23 4.90 -5.73 -10.86
N LYS A 24 5.45 -4.51 -10.78
CA LYS A 24 5.58 -3.77 -9.52
C LYS A 24 4.40 -2.83 -9.31
N ILE A 25 3.86 -2.84 -8.10
CA ILE A 25 2.86 -1.87 -7.64
C ILE A 25 3.48 -0.47 -7.55
N ILE A 26 2.66 0.56 -7.77
CA ILE A 26 3.06 1.96 -7.68
C ILE A 26 2.39 2.60 -6.47
N VAL A 27 3.21 3.17 -5.58
CA VAL A 27 2.74 3.96 -4.43
C VAL A 27 2.63 5.42 -4.89
N THR A 28 1.46 6.03 -4.74
CA THR A 28 1.18 7.40 -5.20
C THR A 28 1.32 8.43 -4.09
N SER A 29 1.12 8.05 -2.84
CA SER A 29 1.31 8.93 -1.69
C SER A 29 1.75 8.13 -0.45
N VAL A 30 2.45 8.78 0.47
CA VAL A 30 2.80 8.24 1.79
C VAL A 30 2.50 9.32 2.82
N LEU A 31 1.26 9.38 3.32
CA LEU A 31 0.75 10.49 4.13
C LEU A 31 1.34 10.59 5.55
N ARG A 32 2.21 9.66 5.98
CA ARG A 32 2.98 9.79 7.24
C ARG A 32 4.39 9.25 7.09
N THR A 33 5.26 9.99 6.42
CA THR A 33 6.71 9.81 6.57
C THR A 33 7.18 10.36 7.92
N LYS A 34 8.24 9.77 8.49
CA LYS A 34 8.87 10.24 9.73
C LYS A 34 9.41 11.69 9.60
N ASP A 35 9.68 12.13 8.38
CA ASP A 35 10.16 13.48 8.07
C ASP A 35 9.09 14.55 8.30
N ASP A 36 7.84 14.31 7.90
CA ASP A 36 6.74 15.27 8.12
C ASP A 36 6.38 15.40 9.59
N VAL A 37 6.46 14.30 10.35
CA VAL A 37 6.28 14.32 11.82
C VAL A 37 7.33 15.20 12.49
N ARG A 38 8.61 15.09 12.10
CA ARG A 38 9.67 15.93 12.67
C ARG A 38 9.50 17.41 12.32
N LYS A 39 8.98 17.72 11.13
CA LYS A 39 8.73 19.09 10.68
C LYS A 39 7.54 19.71 11.43
N LEU A 40 6.47 18.95 11.68
CA LEU A 40 5.31 19.36 12.48
C LEU A 40 5.64 19.57 13.96
N MET A 41 6.51 18.74 14.54
CA MET A 41 6.98 18.90 15.94
C MET A 41 7.78 20.19 16.17
N LYS A 42 8.38 20.78 15.12
CA LYS A 42 9.16 22.02 15.24
C LYS A 42 8.30 23.28 15.39
N ILE A 43 7.03 23.24 14.95
CA ILE A 43 6.17 24.42 14.86
C ILE A 43 5.12 24.43 15.98
N ASN A 44 4.70 23.27 16.48
CA ASN A 44 3.60 23.18 17.44
C ASN A 44 4.02 22.48 18.74
N LYS A 45 4.54 23.26 19.70
CA LYS A 45 5.07 22.80 21.00
C LYS A 45 4.00 22.25 21.96
N ASN A 46 2.72 22.32 21.59
CA ASN A 46 1.60 21.71 22.32
C ASN A 46 1.35 20.23 21.97
N ALA A 47 2.09 19.66 21.01
CA ALA A 47 2.05 18.22 20.74
C ALA A 47 2.92 17.45 21.76
N VAL A 48 2.61 17.58 23.05
CA VAL A 48 3.33 16.85 24.11
C VAL A 48 2.53 15.62 24.53
N ALA A 49 3.21 14.47 24.47
CA ALA A 49 3.06 13.33 25.39
C ALA A 49 1.90 12.32 25.25
N ASN A 50 1.29 12.10 24.07
CA ASN A 50 0.35 10.95 23.94
C ASN A 50 0.40 10.12 22.65
N SER A 51 1.53 10.08 21.92
CA SER A 51 1.66 9.12 20.81
C SER A 51 3.06 8.58 20.65
N ALA A 52 3.39 7.55 21.44
CA ALA A 52 4.59 6.75 21.33
C ALA A 52 4.73 5.96 20.00
N HIS A 53 3.90 6.22 18.97
CA HIS A 53 3.87 5.41 17.75
C HIS A 53 3.52 6.23 16.50
N CYS A 54 4.41 7.15 16.11
CA CYS A 54 4.48 7.61 14.72
C CYS A 54 5.05 6.48 13.82
N HIS A 55 4.24 5.43 13.63
CA HIS A 55 4.43 4.49 12.54
C HIS A 55 3.83 5.12 11.29
N ALA A 56 4.49 4.96 10.14
CA ALA A 56 3.92 5.29 8.84
C ALA A 56 2.64 4.47 8.64
N THR A 57 1.51 5.00 9.11
CA THR A 57 0.26 4.23 9.21
C THR A 57 -0.42 4.14 7.88
N THR A 58 -0.21 5.08 6.94
CA THR A 58 -1.11 5.21 5.79
C THR A 58 -0.37 5.55 4.49
N PHE A 59 -0.73 4.88 3.40
CA PHE A 59 -0.17 5.10 2.06
C PHE A 59 -1.20 4.72 0.98
N ASP A 60 -1.05 5.32 -0.21
CA ASP A 60 -1.93 5.07 -1.34
C ASP A 60 -1.24 4.22 -2.41
N ILE A 61 -1.91 3.17 -2.86
CA ILE A 61 -1.47 2.35 -4.01
C ILE A 61 -2.43 2.58 -5.17
N THR A 62 -1.93 2.94 -6.34
CA THR A 62 -2.78 2.96 -7.55
C THR A 62 -3.06 1.54 -8.04
N TYR A 63 -4.32 1.25 -8.34
CA TYR A 63 -4.72 -0.02 -8.95
C TYR A 63 -4.85 0.07 -10.49
N ARG A 64 -4.60 1.25 -11.07
CA ARG A 64 -4.72 1.51 -12.51
C ARG A 64 -3.39 1.39 -13.25
N ARG A 65 -2.28 1.71 -12.58
CA ARG A 65 -0.94 1.72 -13.18
C ARG A 65 -0.02 0.73 -12.47
N TYR A 66 0.74 -0.01 -13.26
CA TYR A 66 1.72 -0.97 -12.78
C TYR A 66 3.01 -0.80 -13.57
N LYS A 67 4.15 -1.00 -12.91
CA LYS A 67 5.44 -1.02 -13.59
C LYS A 67 5.73 -2.43 -14.06
N TYR A 68 5.62 -2.67 -15.36
CA TYR A 68 6.05 -3.91 -15.98
C TYR A 68 7.56 -4.13 -15.76
N VAL A 69 7.93 -5.38 -15.49
CA VAL A 69 9.33 -5.79 -15.30
C VAL A 69 9.73 -6.78 -16.39
N SER A 70 9.03 -7.91 -16.49
CA SER A 70 9.37 -9.01 -17.41
C SER A 70 8.20 -9.99 -17.60
N GLY A 71 8.27 -10.89 -18.59
CA GLY A 71 7.31 -11.99 -18.77
C GLY A 71 6.04 -11.63 -19.57
N PRO A 72 5.04 -12.54 -19.59
CA PRO A 72 3.83 -12.37 -20.39
C PRO A 72 2.98 -11.18 -19.93
N LYS A 73 2.45 -10.41 -20.88
CA LYS A 73 1.63 -9.24 -20.58
C LYS A 73 0.29 -9.65 -19.97
N ALA A 74 0.00 -9.15 -18.78
CA ALA A 74 -1.29 -9.28 -18.12
C ALA A 74 -2.17 -8.05 -18.39
N SER A 75 -3.49 -8.25 -18.42
CA SER A 75 -4.45 -7.15 -18.53
C SER A 75 -4.52 -6.34 -17.23
N ALA A 76 -4.85 -5.05 -17.33
CA ALA A 76 -5.04 -4.20 -16.15
C ALA A 76 -6.13 -4.73 -15.21
N ALA A 77 -7.16 -5.40 -15.74
CA ALA A 77 -8.22 -6.02 -14.95
C ALA A 77 -7.70 -7.17 -14.09
N GLN A 78 -6.85 -8.04 -14.66
CA GLN A 78 -6.21 -9.14 -13.93
C GLN A 78 -5.27 -8.61 -12.82
N LEU A 79 -4.44 -7.62 -13.14
CA LEU A 79 -3.53 -7.02 -12.15
C LEU A 79 -4.31 -6.37 -10.99
N LYS A 80 -5.39 -5.66 -11.32
CA LYS A 80 -6.30 -5.07 -10.33
C LYS A 80 -6.94 -6.13 -9.44
N TYR A 81 -7.43 -7.22 -10.03
CA TYR A 81 -8.04 -8.33 -9.28
C TYR A 81 -7.05 -8.94 -8.28
N LEU A 82 -5.84 -9.30 -8.73
CA LEU A 82 -4.83 -9.93 -7.88
C LEU A 82 -4.31 -8.98 -6.78
N LEU A 83 -4.19 -7.69 -7.08
CA LEU A 83 -3.85 -6.67 -6.09
C LEU A 83 -4.97 -6.55 -5.04
N GLY A 84 -6.22 -6.52 -5.48
CA GLY A 84 -7.39 -6.50 -4.60
C GLY A 84 -7.44 -7.69 -3.66
N GLU A 85 -7.28 -8.90 -4.21
CA GLU A 85 -7.24 -10.15 -3.44
C GLU A 85 -6.10 -10.14 -2.39
N THR A 86 -4.89 -9.73 -2.78
CA THR A 86 -3.74 -9.65 -1.86
C THR A 86 -4.01 -8.69 -0.70
N VAL A 87 -4.62 -7.55 -1.00
CA VAL A 87 -4.91 -6.51 -0.01
C VAL A 87 -6.08 -6.92 0.88
N ASP A 88 -7.05 -7.65 0.34
CA ASP A 88 -8.19 -8.17 1.08
C ASP A 88 -7.81 -9.30 2.06
N GLU A 89 -6.89 -10.19 1.66
CA GLU A 89 -6.31 -11.19 2.56
C GLU A 89 -5.65 -10.53 3.77
N LEU A 90 -4.82 -9.50 3.54
CA LEU A 90 -4.16 -8.76 4.62
C LEU A 90 -5.14 -7.98 5.51
N ARG A 91 -6.25 -7.51 4.93
CA ARG A 91 -7.34 -6.88 5.67
C ARG A 91 -8.04 -7.89 6.57
N SER A 92 -8.36 -9.07 6.03
CA SER A 92 -9.03 -10.16 6.74
C SER A 92 -8.16 -10.70 7.89
N ASP A 93 -6.84 -10.73 7.70
CA ASP A 93 -5.84 -11.05 8.74
C ASP A 93 -5.65 -9.95 9.80
N GLY A 94 -6.45 -8.87 9.75
CA GLY A 94 -6.37 -7.72 10.65
C GLY A 94 -5.08 -6.92 10.52
N LYS A 95 -4.31 -7.07 9.43
CA LYS A 95 -3.02 -6.38 9.25
C LYS A 95 -3.17 -4.97 8.71
N CYS A 96 -4.29 -4.66 8.06
CA CYS A 96 -4.55 -3.33 7.53
C CYS A 96 -6.04 -3.03 7.35
N LEU A 97 -6.36 -1.74 7.34
CA LEU A 97 -7.60 -1.17 6.84
C LEU A 97 -7.39 -0.70 5.41
N VAL A 98 -8.41 -0.87 4.58
CA VAL A 98 -8.34 -0.55 3.16
C VAL A 98 -9.60 0.23 2.80
N ARG A 99 -9.42 1.44 2.28
CA ARG A 99 -10.49 2.21 1.66
C ARG A 99 -10.30 2.27 0.16
N TYR A 100 -11.40 2.04 -0.54
CA TYR A 100 -11.44 2.07 -1.98
C TYR A 100 -11.94 3.44 -2.42
N GLU A 101 -11.05 4.27 -2.96
CA GLU A 101 -11.40 5.60 -3.42
C GLU A 101 -11.58 5.56 -4.94
N THR A 102 -12.83 5.31 -5.37
CA THR A 102 -13.21 5.25 -6.79
C THR A 102 -12.85 6.54 -7.53
N ASN A 103 -13.02 7.69 -6.88
CA ASN A 103 -12.74 9.01 -7.45
C ASN A 103 -11.24 9.28 -7.65
N GLN A 104 -10.37 8.69 -6.83
CA GLN A 104 -8.91 8.91 -6.91
C GLN A 104 -8.15 7.77 -7.59
N THR A 105 -8.83 6.68 -7.96
CA THR A 105 -8.24 5.50 -8.61
C THR A 105 -7.09 4.86 -7.83
N CYS A 106 -7.17 4.94 -6.49
CA CYS A 106 -6.19 4.39 -5.57
C CYS A 106 -6.87 3.62 -4.41
N LEU A 107 -6.06 2.77 -3.78
CA LEU A 107 -6.37 2.10 -2.53
C LEU A 107 -5.69 2.87 -1.42
N HIS A 108 -6.48 3.42 -0.51
CA HIS A 108 -6.00 4.06 0.70
C HIS A 108 -5.80 3.00 1.78
N ILE A 109 -4.54 2.66 2.07
CA ILE A 109 -4.19 1.55 2.95
C ILE A 109 -3.63 2.09 4.24
N THR A 110 -4.26 1.72 5.35
CA THR A 110 -3.81 2.02 6.70
C THR A 110 -3.35 0.75 7.42
N SER A 111 -2.12 0.70 7.90
CA SER A 111 -1.60 -0.39 8.72
C SER A 111 -2.28 -0.41 10.08
N SER A 112 -2.85 -1.56 10.42
CA SER A 112 -3.26 -1.89 11.78
C SER A 112 -2.02 -2.36 12.57
N LYS A 113 -2.02 -2.18 13.90
CA LYS A 113 -0.91 -2.56 14.79
C LYS A 113 -0.67 -4.07 14.77
#